data_AF-A0A9Q5ZDV2-F1
#
_entry.id   AF-A0A9Q5ZDV2-F1
#
_cell.length_a   1.000
_cell.length_b   1.000
_cell.length_c   1.000
_cell.angle_alpha   90.00
_cell.angle_beta   90.00
_cell.angle_gamma   90.00
#
_symmetry.space_group_name_H-M   'P 1'
#
loop_
_entity.id
_entity.type
_entity.pdbx_description
1 polymer ?
#
loop_
_entity_poly.entity_id
_entity_poly.type
_entity_poly.pdbx_seq_one_letter_code
_entity_poly.pdbx_strand_id
1 'polypeptide(L)'
;MGEELYELPKGWVWTEIETLVESGIQNGIYLPKSEYGSGTPILRIDDFQDGFSRPSNQLNLVRAKPEDIEKYSLNEGDLVINRVNSPSHLGKCLPVRSRNIPALFESNMMRLRLFQAANVFFLAFYLRSRLGKSRLISNAKWAVNQASINQTDVGTTPVPLPPLAEQHRIVAKIEELFTQLDAGVELLKKVKAKLKRYRQAVLKAAVEGNLTKEWREANLGELEPASVLLERILKQRREKWEAEQLVKMKAQGKTPKDDSWKLKYKEPVAPDTSDLAKLPDGWCWVRLDTIAALKGGITKDSNRKFENFKIIPYLRVANVQRGYLDLNEIKEIEANETIITELLLKKNDILFNEGGDRDKLGRGWIWQEEISECIHQNHVFRGRLYNSDLSAKFVSWCSNTYGATYFMKEGKQTTNLASINLSKLSAFPIPLPPQEEQVQIQCEVELSFSVIDQLEKTIDTNLKRAEKLRQTILKQAFEGKLVPQDPNDEPAEKLLERIKAEKANREADKKPKHQSTIKSKQPRKSKTTATQLELKLDD
;
A
#
# COMPACT_ATOMS: atom_id res chain seq x y z
N MET A 1 -14.96 -28.63 14.94
CA MET A 1 -16.26 -28.97 14.33
C MET A 1 -16.02 -29.07 12.84
N GLY A 2 -15.99 -30.29 12.28
CA GLY A 2 -15.79 -30.47 10.85
C GLY A 2 -17.00 -29.96 10.09
N GLU A 3 -16.80 -29.07 9.12
CA GLU A 3 -17.86 -28.73 8.16
C GLU A 3 -18.28 -30.02 7.43
N GLU A 4 -19.57 -30.33 7.48
CA GLU A 4 -20.14 -31.50 6.82
C GLU A 4 -19.83 -31.48 5.31
N LEU A 5 -19.54 -32.64 4.74
CA LEU A 5 -19.28 -32.75 3.31
C LEU A 5 -20.59 -32.49 2.57
N TYR A 6 -20.61 -31.50 1.67
CA TYR A 6 -21.77 -31.23 0.83
C TYR A 6 -21.98 -32.36 -0.19
N GLU A 7 -23.22 -32.47 -0.67
CA GLU A 7 -23.60 -33.42 -1.69
C GLU A 7 -22.91 -33.11 -3.02
N LEU A 8 -22.20 -34.10 -3.57
CA LEU A 8 -21.48 -33.95 -4.82
C LEU A 8 -22.39 -34.16 -6.03
N PRO A 9 -22.03 -33.56 -7.19
CA PRO A 9 -22.67 -33.89 -8.46
C PRO A 9 -22.61 -35.38 -8.79
N LYS A 10 -23.55 -35.84 -9.60
CA LYS A 10 -23.56 -37.24 -10.08
C LYS A 10 -22.25 -37.53 -10.82
N GLY A 11 -21.62 -38.65 -10.49
CA GLY A 11 -20.35 -39.09 -11.10
C GLY A 11 -19.09 -38.56 -10.42
N TRP A 12 -19.21 -37.70 -9.41
CA TRP A 12 -18.11 -37.25 -8.56
C TRP A 12 -18.01 -38.10 -7.30
N VAL A 13 -16.81 -38.15 -6.69
CA VAL A 13 -16.58 -38.87 -5.44
C VAL A 13 -15.71 -38.05 -4.49
N TRP A 14 -15.95 -38.17 -3.17
CA TRP A 14 -15.04 -37.65 -2.16
C TRP A 14 -13.82 -38.56 -2.03
N THR A 15 -12.63 -37.97 -2.00
CA THR A 15 -11.39 -38.69 -1.67
C THR A 15 -10.47 -37.81 -0.84
N GLU A 16 -9.30 -38.32 -0.48
CA GLU A 16 -8.27 -37.60 0.25
C GLU A 16 -7.08 -37.31 -0.66
N ILE A 17 -6.37 -36.20 -0.41
CA ILE A 17 -5.19 -35.81 -1.20
C ILE A 17 -4.17 -36.96 -1.25
N GLU A 18 -3.95 -37.66 -0.14
CA GLU A 18 -2.98 -38.77 -0.07
C GLU A 18 -3.31 -39.91 -1.05
N THR A 19 -4.58 -40.10 -1.41
CA THR A 19 -4.96 -41.10 -2.42
C THR A 19 -4.51 -40.68 -3.82
N LEU A 20 -4.51 -39.38 -4.11
CA LEU A 20 -4.15 -38.83 -5.42
C LEU A 20 -2.62 -38.71 -5.63
N VAL A 21 -1.83 -38.87 -4.57
CA VAL A 21 -0.37 -38.66 -4.58
C VAL A 21 0.38 -39.96 -4.93
N GLU A 22 1.22 -39.90 -5.97
CA GLU A 22 2.02 -41.00 -6.53
C GLU A 22 3.26 -41.34 -5.70
N SER A 23 3.93 -40.29 -5.21
CA SER A 23 5.09 -40.40 -4.33
C SER A 23 4.82 -39.49 -3.14
N GLY A 24 4.77 -40.06 -1.94
CA GLY A 24 4.32 -39.40 -0.71
C GLY A 24 4.79 -37.96 -0.54
N ILE A 25 4.03 -37.19 0.24
CA ILE A 25 4.22 -35.75 0.42
C ILE A 25 5.62 -35.47 0.98
N GLN A 26 6.42 -34.65 0.30
CA GLN A 26 7.82 -34.41 0.66
C GLN A 26 8.02 -32.97 1.16
N ASN A 27 8.64 -32.79 2.32
CA ASN A 27 9.08 -31.47 2.80
C ASN A 27 10.30 -30.98 2.00
N GLY A 28 10.42 -29.66 1.82
CA GLY A 28 11.56 -29.05 1.15
C GLY A 28 12.86 -29.05 1.95
N ILE A 29 13.92 -28.55 1.33
CA ILE A 29 15.26 -28.49 1.91
C ILE A 29 15.43 -27.24 2.79
N TYR A 30 16.10 -27.40 3.93
CA TYR A 30 16.61 -26.27 4.71
C TYR A 30 18.06 -26.00 4.31
N LEU A 31 18.36 -24.76 3.93
CA LEU A 31 19.71 -24.31 3.63
C LEU A 31 20.02 -23.05 4.46
N PRO A 32 21.19 -22.96 5.11
CA PRO A 32 21.59 -21.77 5.84
C PRO A 32 21.89 -20.62 4.89
N LYS A 33 21.83 -19.38 5.40
CA LYS A 33 22.05 -18.15 4.62
C LYS A 33 23.39 -18.15 3.87
N SER A 34 24.41 -18.83 4.39
CA SER A 34 25.74 -18.96 3.77
C SER A 34 25.73 -19.69 2.42
N GLU A 35 24.70 -20.47 2.10
CA GLU A 35 24.59 -21.18 0.83
C GLU A 35 23.86 -20.40 -0.26
N TYR A 36 23.35 -19.21 0.04
CA TYR A 36 22.64 -18.38 -0.92
C TYR A 36 23.58 -17.50 -1.74
N GLY A 37 23.23 -17.29 -3.02
CA GLY A 37 23.88 -16.33 -3.92
C GLY A 37 24.47 -16.92 -5.19
N SER A 38 24.60 -18.25 -5.29
CA SER A 38 25.12 -18.94 -6.48
C SER A 38 24.61 -20.38 -6.54
N GLY A 39 24.61 -21.01 -7.72
CA GLY A 39 24.23 -22.42 -7.89
C GLY A 39 22.84 -22.62 -8.48
N THR A 40 22.06 -23.52 -7.89
CA THR A 40 20.75 -23.97 -8.41
C THR A 40 19.64 -23.04 -7.94
N PRO A 41 18.65 -22.68 -8.79
CA PRO A 41 17.49 -21.90 -8.35
C PRO A 41 16.70 -22.60 -7.23
N ILE A 42 16.19 -21.85 -6.25
CA ILE A 42 15.32 -22.35 -5.18
C ILE A 42 14.03 -21.53 -5.08
N LEU A 43 12.90 -22.21 -5.09
CA LEU A 43 11.57 -21.64 -4.89
C LEU A 43 11.32 -21.37 -3.40
N ARG A 44 10.95 -20.13 -3.11
CA ARG A 44 10.63 -19.59 -1.77
C ARG A 44 9.22 -19.00 -1.76
N ILE A 45 8.70 -18.73 -0.56
CA ILE A 45 7.32 -18.26 -0.41
C ILE A 45 7.05 -16.91 -1.09
N ASP A 46 8.08 -16.08 -1.24
CA ASP A 46 7.98 -14.77 -1.91
C ASP A 46 7.98 -14.86 -3.45
N ASP A 47 8.21 -16.07 -3.98
CA ASP A 47 8.29 -16.31 -5.43
C ASP A 47 6.93 -16.66 -6.04
N PHE A 48 5.92 -16.96 -5.21
CA PHE A 48 4.57 -17.23 -5.69
C PHE A 48 3.48 -16.75 -4.74
N GLN A 49 2.37 -16.36 -5.34
CA GLN A 49 1.13 -16.01 -4.67
C GLN A 49 -0.04 -16.33 -5.60
N ASP A 50 -1.26 -16.03 -5.18
CA ASP A 50 -2.45 -16.27 -6.01
C ASP A 50 -2.33 -15.50 -7.34
N GLY A 51 -2.28 -16.24 -8.45
CA GLY A 51 -2.20 -15.68 -9.80
C GLY A 51 -0.80 -15.25 -10.26
N PHE A 52 0.24 -15.45 -9.46
CA PHE A 52 1.61 -15.08 -9.83
C PHE A 52 2.64 -16.14 -9.42
N SER A 53 3.59 -16.42 -10.31
CA SER A 53 4.79 -17.20 -9.98
C SER A 53 5.99 -16.69 -10.76
N ARG A 54 7.14 -16.57 -10.09
CA ARG A 54 8.40 -16.20 -10.73
C ARG A 54 8.92 -17.33 -11.63
N PRO A 55 9.53 -16.99 -12.77
CA PRO A 55 10.27 -17.96 -13.56
C PRO A 55 11.58 -18.36 -12.85
N SER A 56 12.09 -19.56 -13.15
CA SER A 56 13.29 -20.15 -12.53
C SER A 56 14.51 -19.22 -12.57
N ASN A 57 14.74 -18.53 -13.69
CA ASN A 57 15.86 -17.62 -13.89
C ASN A 57 15.80 -16.33 -13.04
N GLN A 58 14.70 -16.08 -12.31
CA GLN A 58 14.53 -14.94 -11.41
C GLN A 58 14.48 -15.37 -9.93
N LEU A 59 14.65 -16.66 -9.64
CA LEU A 59 14.67 -17.16 -8.27
C LEU A 59 16.05 -16.93 -7.64
N ASN A 60 16.09 -16.97 -6.31
CA ASN A 60 17.35 -17.01 -5.60
C ASN A 60 18.13 -18.28 -5.96
N LEU A 61 19.46 -18.17 -6.00
CA LEU A 61 20.34 -19.30 -6.24
C LEU A 61 20.92 -19.83 -4.94
N VAL A 62 21.07 -21.15 -4.85
CA VAL A 62 21.68 -21.84 -3.71
C VAL A 62 22.69 -22.91 -4.13
N ARG A 63 23.75 -23.03 -3.33
CA ARG A 63 24.67 -24.16 -3.43
C ARG A 63 24.07 -25.35 -2.70
N ALA A 64 23.75 -26.40 -3.46
CA ALA A 64 23.21 -27.65 -2.95
C ALA A 64 24.09 -28.81 -3.44
N LYS A 65 24.19 -29.87 -2.64
CA LYS A 65 24.92 -31.09 -3.03
C LYS A 65 24.19 -31.79 -4.19
N PRO A 66 24.87 -32.56 -5.05
CA PRO A 66 24.21 -33.30 -6.13
C PRO A 66 23.04 -34.17 -5.66
N GLU A 67 23.20 -34.86 -4.52
CA GLU A 67 22.15 -35.69 -3.89
C GLU A 67 20.92 -34.87 -3.47
N ASP A 68 21.15 -33.64 -2.95
CA ASP A 68 20.06 -32.73 -2.59
C ASP A 68 19.37 -32.18 -3.84
N ILE A 69 20.11 -31.89 -4.90
CA ILE A 69 19.54 -31.45 -6.18
C ILE A 69 18.62 -32.54 -6.73
N GLU A 70 19.08 -33.79 -6.77
CA GLU A 70 18.26 -34.92 -7.24
C GLU A 70 16.99 -35.09 -6.40
N LYS A 71 17.11 -35.02 -5.07
CA LYS A 71 15.99 -35.26 -4.14
C LYS A 71 14.97 -34.13 -4.10
N TYR A 72 15.40 -32.87 -4.21
CA TYR A 72 14.56 -31.69 -4.01
C TYR A 72 14.25 -30.93 -5.30
N SER A 73 14.62 -31.46 -6.47
CA SER A 73 14.20 -30.87 -7.74
C SER A 73 12.69 -30.93 -7.94
N LEU A 74 12.15 -29.83 -8.44
CA LEU A 74 10.78 -29.71 -8.93
C LEU A 74 10.69 -30.16 -10.38
N ASN A 75 9.57 -30.82 -10.70
CA ASN A 75 9.18 -31.26 -12.02
C ASN A 75 7.90 -30.53 -12.44
N GLU A 76 7.70 -30.42 -13.75
CA GLU A 76 6.42 -29.96 -14.28
C GLU A 76 5.30 -30.90 -13.84
N GLY A 77 4.19 -30.34 -13.35
CA GLY A 77 3.09 -31.10 -12.77
C GLY A 77 3.18 -31.34 -11.26
N ASP A 78 4.30 -30.99 -10.60
CA ASP A 78 4.36 -30.96 -9.14
C ASP A 78 3.39 -29.90 -8.58
N LEU A 79 2.80 -30.17 -7.41
CA LEU A 79 2.11 -29.15 -6.62
C LEU A 79 2.95 -28.82 -5.39
N VAL A 80 3.31 -27.55 -5.24
CA VAL A 80 4.00 -27.05 -4.05
C VAL A 80 3.00 -26.36 -3.13
N ILE A 81 3.01 -26.68 -1.84
CA ILE A 81 2.12 -26.09 -0.83
C ILE A 81 2.95 -25.49 0.30
N ASN A 82 2.68 -24.24 0.67
CA ASN A 82 3.31 -23.64 1.83
C ASN A 82 2.75 -24.26 3.13
N ARG A 83 3.65 -24.79 3.95
CA ARG A 83 3.32 -25.54 5.16
C ARG A 83 3.58 -24.81 6.46
N VAL A 84 4.45 -23.80 6.47
CA VAL A 84 4.74 -23.00 7.66
C VAL A 84 5.14 -21.59 7.28
N ASN A 85 4.38 -20.61 7.75
CA ASN A 85 4.67 -19.19 7.58
C ASN A 85 3.67 -18.37 8.42
N SER A 86 3.54 -17.07 8.16
CA SER A 86 2.44 -16.29 8.70
C SER A 86 1.07 -16.82 8.24
N PRO A 87 0.00 -16.58 9.02
CA PRO A 87 -1.36 -17.01 8.71
C PRO A 87 -1.84 -16.74 7.28
N SER A 88 -1.39 -15.65 6.66
CA SER A 88 -1.81 -15.26 5.31
C SER A 88 -1.19 -16.13 4.21
N HIS A 89 -0.04 -16.77 4.47
CA HIS A 89 0.69 -17.61 3.52
C HIS A 89 0.43 -19.10 3.69
N LEU A 90 -0.07 -19.53 4.85
CA LEU A 90 -0.36 -20.94 5.10
C LEU A 90 -1.32 -21.53 4.06
N GLY A 91 -0.93 -22.68 3.49
CA GLY A 91 -1.75 -23.41 2.51
C GLY A 91 -1.77 -22.79 1.10
N LYS A 92 -1.03 -21.70 0.85
CA LYS A 92 -0.83 -21.22 -0.53
C LYS A 92 -0.20 -22.31 -1.38
N CYS A 93 -0.68 -22.49 -2.59
CA CYS A 93 -0.22 -23.55 -3.47
C CYS A 93 0.19 -23.04 -4.86
N LEU A 94 1.17 -23.72 -5.46
CA LEU A 94 1.70 -23.46 -6.79
C LEU A 94 1.72 -24.77 -7.59
N PRO A 95 0.91 -24.90 -8.65
CA PRO A 95 1.13 -25.92 -9.65
C PRO A 95 2.36 -25.54 -10.50
N VAL A 96 3.39 -26.38 -10.48
CA VAL A 96 4.68 -26.15 -11.14
C VAL A 96 4.53 -26.32 -12.64
N ARG A 97 4.97 -25.31 -13.39
CA ARG A 97 5.03 -25.29 -14.86
C ARG A 97 6.48 -25.28 -15.32
N SER A 98 6.71 -25.56 -16.60
CA SER A 98 8.03 -25.44 -17.26
C SER A 98 8.78 -24.14 -16.94
N ARG A 99 8.09 -22.99 -16.84
CA ARG A 99 8.71 -21.70 -16.47
C ARG A 99 9.33 -21.68 -15.07
N ASN A 100 8.87 -22.52 -14.14
CA ASN A 100 9.29 -22.53 -12.74
C ASN A 100 10.51 -23.44 -12.50
N ILE A 101 10.90 -24.24 -13.50
CA ILE A 101 12.00 -25.21 -13.41
C ILE A 101 13.19 -24.79 -14.31
N PRO A 102 14.43 -25.24 -14.02
CA PRO A 102 14.83 -26.06 -12.88
C PRO A 102 14.74 -25.26 -11.57
N ALA A 103 14.28 -25.88 -10.50
CA ALA A 103 14.29 -25.26 -9.18
C ALA A 103 14.20 -26.32 -8.08
N LEU A 104 14.86 -26.04 -6.96
CA LEU A 104 14.61 -26.71 -5.67
C LEU A 104 13.43 -26.04 -4.95
N PHE A 105 12.98 -26.58 -3.82
CA PHE A 105 11.95 -25.96 -2.98
C PHE A 105 12.33 -25.93 -1.50
N GLU A 106 12.04 -24.80 -0.86
CA GLU A 106 12.43 -24.50 0.53
C GLU A 106 11.64 -25.33 1.57
N SER A 107 12.22 -25.53 2.76
CA SER A 107 11.67 -26.32 3.87
C SER A 107 10.33 -25.82 4.43
N ASN A 108 9.96 -24.57 4.14
CA ASN A 108 8.65 -24.02 4.48
C ASN A 108 7.54 -24.48 3.52
N MET A 109 7.85 -25.35 2.56
CA MET A 109 6.91 -25.94 1.61
C MET A 109 6.94 -27.47 1.62
N MET A 110 5.89 -28.04 1.03
CA MET A 110 5.78 -29.45 0.68
C MET A 110 5.55 -29.59 -0.82
N ARG A 111 6.08 -30.66 -1.42
CA ARG A 111 5.81 -31.06 -2.79
C ARG A 111 4.89 -32.29 -2.80
N LEU A 112 3.89 -32.25 -3.67
CA LEU A 112 3.01 -33.36 -4.01
C LEU A 112 3.21 -33.70 -5.49
N ARG A 113 3.33 -35.00 -5.79
CA ARG A 113 3.31 -35.54 -7.15
C ARG A 113 2.05 -36.34 -7.32
N LEU A 114 1.18 -35.92 -8.23
CA LEU A 114 -0.10 -36.59 -8.44
C LEU A 114 0.03 -37.68 -9.51
N PHE A 115 -0.78 -38.72 -9.41
CA PHE A 115 -0.97 -39.64 -10.52
C PHE A 115 -1.50 -38.89 -11.76
N GLN A 116 -1.18 -39.36 -12.96
CA GLN A 116 -1.66 -38.75 -14.22
C GLN A 116 -3.19 -38.65 -14.29
N ALA A 117 -3.88 -39.56 -13.59
CA ALA A 117 -5.33 -39.59 -13.45
C ALA A 117 -5.92 -38.44 -12.59
N ALA A 118 -5.09 -37.57 -12.00
CA ALA A 118 -5.51 -36.42 -11.21
C ALA A 118 -4.87 -35.13 -11.73
N ASN A 119 -5.71 -34.14 -12.04
CA ASN A 119 -5.24 -32.86 -12.58
C ASN A 119 -4.71 -31.94 -11.46
N VAL A 120 -3.42 -31.60 -11.51
CA VAL A 120 -2.77 -30.75 -10.51
C VAL A 120 -3.36 -29.34 -10.42
N PHE A 121 -3.78 -28.77 -11.55
CA PHE A 121 -4.39 -27.44 -11.58
C PHE A 121 -5.78 -27.46 -10.95
N PHE A 122 -6.55 -28.52 -11.17
CA PHE A 122 -7.85 -28.72 -10.53
C PHE A 122 -7.70 -28.74 -9.00
N LEU A 123 -6.78 -29.57 -8.48
CA LEU A 123 -6.49 -29.63 -7.04
C LEU A 123 -6.02 -28.27 -6.52
N ALA A 124 -5.11 -27.60 -7.23
CA ALA A 124 -4.64 -26.28 -6.84
C ALA A 124 -5.76 -25.24 -6.79
N PHE A 125 -6.72 -25.25 -7.74
CA PHE A 125 -7.87 -24.35 -7.70
C PHE A 125 -8.82 -24.69 -6.54
N TYR A 126 -9.00 -25.98 -6.23
CA TYR A 126 -9.81 -26.41 -5.09
C TYR A 126 -9.24 -25.88 -3.78
N LEU A 127 -7.95 -26.08 -3.55
CA LEU A 127 -7.25 -25.61 -2.33
C LEU A 127 -7.20 -24.07 -2.23
N ARG A 128 -7.36 -23.36 -3.36
CA ARG A 128 -7.50 -21.89 -3.39
C ARG A 128 -8.93 -21.40 -3.19
N SER A 129 -9.93 -22.26 -3.32
CA SER A 129 -11.32 -21.92 -2.98
C SER A 129 -11.46 -21.72 -1.47
N ARG A 130 -12.44 -20.92 -1.04
CA ARG A 130 -12.73 -20.72 0.38
C ARG A 130 -12.90 -22.04 1.13
N LEU A 131 -13.62 -22.99 0.54
CA LEU A 131 -13.92 -24.28 1.14
C LEU A 131 -12.66 -25.17 1.23
N GLY A 132 -11.95 -25.36 0.12
CA GLY A 132 -10.75 -26.18 0.09
C GLY A 132 -9.65 -25.61 1.01
N LYS A 133 -9.48 -24.28 1.04
CA LYS A 133 -8.54 -23.63 1.96
C LYS A 133 -8.91 -23.87 3.41
N SER A 134 -10.18 -23.70 3.79
CA SER A 134 -10.66 -23.93 5.16
C SER A 134 -10.41 -25.36 5.62
N ARG A 135 -10.59 -26.34 4.73
CA ARG A 135 -10.33 -27.75 5.01
C ARG A 135 -8.85 -28.06 5.14
N LEU A 136 -8.03 -27.56 4.22
CA LEU A 136 -6.58 -27.72 4.25
C LEU A 136 -5.95 -27.24 5.56
N ILE A 137 -6.46 -26.15 6.13
CA ILE A 137 -5.92 -25.54 7.36
C ILE A 137 -6.74 -25.88 8.63
N SER A 138 -7.70 -26.81 8.53
CA SER A 138 -8.62 -27.13 9.63
C SER A 138 -7.91 -27.63 10.89
N ASN A 139 -6.82 -28.38 10.71
CA ASN A 139 -5.98 -28.91 11.79
C ASN A 139 -4.67 -28.11 11.96
N ALA A 140 -4.60 -26.89 11.41
CA ALA A 140 -3.39 -26.07 11.49
C ALA A 140 -3.04 -25.72 12.95
N LYS A 141 -1.75 -25.72 13.26
CA LYS A 141 -1.22 -25.26 14.55
C LYS A 141 -0.92 -23.77 14.46
N TRP A 142 -1.49 -22.99 15.38
CA TRP A 142 -1.40 -21.53 15.40
C TRP A 142 -0.47 -21.05 16.52
N ALA A 143 0.45 -20.15 16.17
CA ALA A 143 1.36 -19.47 17.08
C ALA A 143 1.38 -17.96 16.76
N VAL A 144 2.04 -17.16 17.59
CA VAL A 144 2.16 -15.71 17.35
C VAL A 144 2.87 -15.46 16.01
N ASN A 145 2.18 -14.84 15.07
CA ASN A 145 2.65 -14.55 13.70
C ASN A 145 3.08 -15.76 12.85
N GLN A 146 2.80 -16.99 13.28
CA GLN A 146 3.12 -18.21 12.53
C GLN A 146 1.98 -19.22 12.60
N ALA A 147 1.81 -19.98 11.54
CA ALA A 147 0.88 -21.09 11.47
C ALA A 147 1.53 -22.23 10.68
N SER A 148 1.18 -23.48 11.00
CA SER A 148 1.76 -24.64 10.32
C SER A 148 0.77 -25.77 10.10
N ILE A 149 0.99 -26.50 9.00
CA ILE A 149 0.34 -27.78 8.67
C ILE A 149 1.43 -28.83 8.41
N ASN A 150 1.13 -30.08 8.73
CA ASN A 150 2.00 -31.22 8.53
C ASN A 150 1.53 -32.09 7.34
N GLN A 151 2.31 -33.12 7.00
CA GLN A 151 2.02 -33.96 5.83
C GLN A 151 0.70 -34.72 5.97
N THR A 152 0.37 -35.18 7.18
CA THR A 152 -0.91 -35.84 7.49
C THR A 152 -2.07 -34.87 7.37
N ASP A 153 -1.92 -33.62 7.84
CA ASP A 153 -2.96 -32.59 7.68
C ASP A 153 -3.28 -32.36 6.19
N VAL A 154 -2.23 -32.25 5.36
CA VAL A 154 -2.38 -32.10 3.90
C VAL A 154 -2.97 -33.38 3.29
N GLY A 155 -2.43 -34.55 3.62
CA GLY A 155 -2.82 -35.83 3.05
C GLY A 155 -4.28 -36.19 3.29
N THR A 156 -4.77 -35.97 4.51
CA THR A 156 -6.15 -36.28 4.92
C THR A 156 -7.17 -35.23 4.50
N THR A 157 -6.75 -34.15 3.81
CA THR A 157 -7.68 -33.11 3.34
C THR A 157 -8.68 -33.70 2.35
N PRO A 158 -10.01 -33.61 2.61
CA PRO A 158 -11.01 -34.13 1.70
C PRO A 158 -11.12 -33.27 0.43
N VAL A 159 -11.08 -33.91 -0.73
CA VAL A 159 -11.15 -33.29 -2.05
C VAL A 159 -12.25 -33.92 -2.90
N PRO A 160 -13.04 -33.10 -3.64
CA PRO A 160 -14.01 -33.62 -4.58
C PRO A 160 -13.27 -34.05 -5.84
N LEU A 161 -13.48 -35.28 -6.30
CA LEU A 161 -12.86 -35.81 -7.51
C LEU A 161 -13.94 -35.98 -8.60
N PRO A 162 -13.93 -35.16 -9.66
CA PRO A 162 -14.69 -35.38 -10.89
C PRO A 162 -14.02 -36.42 -11.80
N PRO A 163 -14.73 -36.90 -12.84
CA PRO A 163 -14.10 -37.51 -14.01
C PRO A 163 -12.93 -36.69 -14.54
N LEU A 164 -11.88 -37.35 -15.05
CA LEU A 164 -10.65 -36.67 -15.50
C LEU A 164 -10.95 -35.67 -16.63
N ALA A 165 -11.80 -36.04 -17.59
CA ALA A 165 -12.22 -35.15 -18.67
C ALA A 165 -12.90 -33.88 -18.12
N GLU A 166 -13.78 -34.03 -17.12
CA GLU A 166 -14.43 -32.91 -16.46
C GLU A 166 -13.43 -32.03 -15.68
N GLN A 167 -12.44 -32.61 -15.01
CA GLN A 167 -11.38 -31.84 -14.35
C GLN A 167 -10.68 -30.90 -15.34
N HIS A 168 -10.35 -31.38 -16.54
CA HIS A 168 -9.76 -30.56 -17.60
C HIS A 168 -10.71 -29.45 -18.08
N ARG A 169 -12.00 -29.76 -18.28
CA ARG A 169 -13.01 -28.75 -18.67
C ARG A 169 -13.17 -27.66 -17.61
N ILE A 170 -13.20 -28.02 -16.33
CA ILE A 170 -13.27 -27.08 -15.21
C ILE A 170 -12.03 -26.19 -15.17
N VAL A 171 -10.83 -26.77 -15.24
CA VAL A 171 -9.56 -26.02 -15.24
C VAL A 171 -9.52 -25.02 -16.39
N ALA A 172 -9.81 -25.47 -17.61
CA ALA A 172 -9.84 -24.60 -18.78
C ALA A 172 -10.81 -23.44 -18.60
N LYS A 173 -12.01 -23.69 -18.05
CA LYS A 173 -13.00 -22.64 -17.84
C LYS A 173 -12.60 -21.65 -16.74
N ILE A 174 -12.01 -22.12 -15.64
CA ILE A 174 -11.48 -21.24 -14.59
C ILE A 174 -10.37 -20.34 -15.16
N GLU A 175 -9.43 -20.90 -15.91
CA GLU A 175 -8.32 -20.15 -16.50
C GLU A 175 -8.80 -19.09 -17.50
N GLU A 176 -9.77 -19.44 -18.35
CA GLU A 176 -10.43 -18.50 -19.28
C GLU A 176 -11.03 -17.31 -18.52
N LEU A 177 -11.87 -17.58 -17.52
CA LEU A 177 -12.56 -16.54 -16.75
C LEU A 177 -11.59 -15.71 -15.90
N PHE A 178 -10.58 -16.34 -15.30
CA PHE A 178 -9.57 -15.65 -14.51
C PHE A 178 -8.70 -14.74 -15.37
N THR A 179 -8.35 -15.18 -16.58
CA THR A 179 -7.60 -14.35 -17.54
C THR A 179 -8.37 -13.07 -17.89
N GLN A 180 -9.67 -13.19 -18.19
CA GLN A 180 -10.52 -12.03 -18.46
C GLN A 180 -10.62 -11.10 -17.24
N LEU A 181 -10.77 -11.68 -16.05
CA LEU A 181 -10.87 -10.93 -14.81
C LEU A 181 -9.57 -10.22 -14.41
N ASP A 182 -8.43 -10.87 -14.61
CA ASP A 182 -7.09 -10.30 -14.41
C ASP A 182 -6.88 -9.09 -15.32
N ALA A 183 -7.24 -9.21 -16.61
CA ALA A 183 -7.17 -8.10 -17.55
C ALA A 183 -8.02 -6.90 -17.11
N GLY A 184 -9.25 -7.14 -16.63
CA GLY A 184 -10.12 -6.10 -16.08
C GLY A 184 -9.56 -5.43 -14.83
N VAL A 185 -9.02 -6.21 -13.89
CA VAL A 185 -8.39 -5.69 -12.66
C VAL A 185 -7.17 -4.83 -12.99
N GLU A 186 -6.31 -5.27 -13.91
CA GLU A 186 -5.14 -4.49 -14.32
C GLU A 186 -5.52 -3.20 -15.04
N LEU A 187 -6.58 -3.20 -15.85
CA LEU A 187 -7.11 -1.98 -16.44
C LEU A 187 -7.62 -1.00 -15.38
N LEU A 188 -8.39 -1.48 -14.40
CA LEU A 188 -8.89 -0.65 -13.29
C LEU A 188 -7.75 -0.02 -12.48
N LYS A 189 -6.68 -0.78 -12.17
CA LYS A 189 -5.49 -0.26 -11.50
C LYS A 189 -4.78 0.82 -12.33
N LYS A 190 -4.66 0.63 -13.65
CA LYS A 190 -4.10 1.64 -14.57
C LYS A 190 -4.94 2.91 -14.58
N VAL A 191 -6.27 2.81 -14.63
CA VAL A 191 -7.18 3.97 -14.56
C VAL A 191 -7.01 4.71 -13.24
N LYS A 192 -6.95 4.02 -12.11
CA LYS A 192 -6.71 4.64 -10.79
C LYS A 192 -5.39 5.43 -10.76
N ALA A 193 -4.32 4.89 -11.34
CA ALA A 193 -3.05 5.60 -11.46
C ALA A 193 -3.14 6.84 -12.38
N LYS A 194 -3.92 6.76 -13.46
CA LYS A 194 -4.20 7.90 -14.36
C LYS A 194 -5.00 9.00 -13.67
N LEU A 195 -6.00 8.67 -12.85
CA LEU A 195 -6.80 9.65 -12.11
C LEU A 195 -5.93 10.48 -11.16
N LYS A 196 -4.95 9.86 -10.49
CA LYS A 196 -3.97 10.59 -9.66
C LYS A 196 -3.18 11.63 -10.46
N ARG A 197 -2.76 11.29 -11.69
CA ARG A 197 -2.05 12.23 -12.59
C ARG A 197 -3.00 13.31 -13.11
N TYR A 198 -4.23 12.95 -13.43
CA TYR A 198 -5.25 13.88 -13.89
C TYR A 198 -5.57 14.93 -12.82
N ARG A 199 -5.69 14.53 -11.55
CA ARG A 199 -5.86 15.47 -10.42
C ARG A 199 -4.75 16.53 -10.39
N GLN A 200 -3.50 16.12 -10.58
CA GLN A 200 -2.35 17.04 -10.63
C GLN A 200 -2.39 17.94 -11.87
N ALA A 201 -2.81 17.40 -13.02
CA ALA A 201 -2.96 18.16 -14.25
C ALA A 201 -4.05 19.24 -14.15
N VAL A 202 -5.19 18.92 -13.53
CA VAL A 202 -6.27 19.89 -13.26
C VAL A 202 -5.76 21.04 -12.40
N LEU A 203 -5.06 20.76 -11.30
CA LEU A 203 -4.50 21.82 -10.44
C LEU A 203 -3.45 22.65 -11.17
N LYS A 204 -2.60 22.02 -11.98
CA LYS A 204 -1.61 22.74 -12.78
C LYS A 204 -2.31 23.67 -13.78
N ALA A 205 -3.31 23.17 -14.50
CA ALA A 205 -4.09 23.97 -15.44
C ALA A 205 -4.83 25.13 -14.73
N ALA A 206 -5.30 24.92 -13.50
CA ALA A 206 -5.94 25.95 -12.69
C ALA A 206 -4.98 27.11 -12.37
N VAL A 207 -3.80 26.81 -11.84
CA VAL A 207 -2.84 27.85 -11.40
C VAL A 207 -2.09 28.52 -12.55
N GLU A 208 -2.06 27.89 -13.73
CA GLU A 208 -1.51 28.49 -14.96
C GLU A 208 -2.59 29.24 -15.77
N GLY A 209 -3.86 29.22 -15.32
CA GLY A 209 -4.97 29.88 -16.00
C GLY A 209 -5.43 29.19 -17.29
N ASN A 210 -5.01 27.95 -17.53
CA ASN A 210 -5.45 27.15 -18.66
C ASN A 210 -6.84 26.53 -18.44
N LEU A 211 -7.23 26.27 -17.19
CA LEU A 211 -8.50 25.62 -16.85
C LEU A 211 -9.72 26.47 -17.22
N THR A 212 -9.62 27.79 -17.04
CA THR A 212 -10.70 28.76 -17.24
C THR A 212 -10.50 29.63 -18.48
N LYS A 213 -9.64 29.21 -19.41
CA LYS A 213 -9.27 30.01 -20.58
C LYS A 213 -10.48 30.45 -21.41
N GLU A 214 -11.35 29.52 -21.78
CA GLU A 214 -12.54 29.80 -22.59
C GLU A 214 -13.52 30.72 -21.85
N TRP A 215 -13.71 30.50 -20.54
CA TRP A 215 -14.52 31.37 -19.69
C TRP A 215 -13.94 32.78 -19.63
N ARG A 216 -12.61 32.93 -19.47
CA ARG A 216 -11.95 34.22 -19.44
C ARG A 216 -12.15 34.97 -20.76
N GLU A 217 -11.97 34.29 -21.89
CA GLU A 217 -12.16 34.85 -23.23
C GLU A 217 -13.61 35.31 -23.45
N ALA A 218 -14.60 34.56 -22.95
CA ALA A 218 -16.01 34.91 -23.06
C ALA A 218 -16.43 36.12 -22.19
N ASN A 219 -15.67 36.44 -21.14
CA ASN A 219 -15.95 37.54 -20.21
C ASN A 219 -14.97 38.72 -20.38
N LEU A 220 -14.24 38.77 -21.50
CA LEU A 220 -13.31 39.85 -21.80
C LEU A 220 -14.02 41.22 -21.77
N GLY A 221 -13.50 42.15 -20.97
CA GLY A 221 -14.02 43.51 -20.82
C GLY A 221 -14.97 43.72 -19.65
N GLU A 222 -15.52 42.65 -19.07
CA GLU A 222 -16.35 42.71 -17.85
C GLU A 222 -15.55 42.39 -16.58
N LEU A 223 -14.42 41.69 -16.73
CA LEU A 223 -13.54 41.31 -15.63
C LEU A 223 -12.68 42.50 -15.17
N GLU A 224 -12.67 42.75 -13.86
CA GLU A 224 -11.67 43.65 -13.29
C GLU A 224 -10.26 43.05 -13.46
N PRO A 225 -9.25 43.83 -13.87
CA PRO A 225 -7.88 43.33 -13.90
C PRO A 225 -7.35 43.00 -12.51
N ALA A 226 -6.49 41.99 -12.38
CA ALA A 226 -5.86 41.62 -11.11
C ALA A 226 -5.07 42.75 -10.45
N SER A 227 -4.64 43.76 -11.21
CA SER A 227 -3.99 44.97 -10.66
C SER A 227 -4.92 45.76 -9.74
N VAL A 228 -6.22 45.81 -10.03
CA VAL A 228 -7.22 46.51 -9.20
C VAL A 228 -7.46 45.77 -7.89
N LEU A 229 -7.56 44.43 -7.96
CA LEU A 229 -7.59 43.59 -6.77
C LEU A 229 -6.30 43.73 -5.94
N LEU A 230 -5.14 43.80 -6.59
CA LEU A 230 -3.86 44.02 -5.93
C LEU A 230 -3.82 45.35 -5.16
N GLU A 231 -4.32 46.44 -5.74
CA GLU A 231 -4.41 47.73 -5.04
C GLU A 231 -5.26 47.64 -3.77
N ARG A 232 -6.41 46.96 -3.82
CA ARG A 232 -7.23 46.69 -2.62
C ARG A 232 -6.45 45.90 -1.57
N ILE A 233 -5.70 44.89 -1.98
CA ILE A 233 -4.87 44.06 -1.08
C ILE A 233 -3.76 44.90 -0.43
N LEU A 234 -3.06 45.73 -1.21
CA LEU A 234 -1.99 46.60 -0.71
C LEU A 234 -2.51 47.61 0.32
N LYS A 235 -3.69 48.19 0.07
CA LYS A 235 -4.37 49.07 1.02
C LYS A 235 -4.68 48.35 2.33
N GLN A 236 -5.32 47.18 2.29
CA GLN A 236 -5.65 46.40 3.49
C GLN A 236 -4.40 45.92 4.25
N ARG A 237 -3.34 45.53 3.53
CA ARG A 237 -2.04 45.18 4.12
C ARG A 237 -1.44 46.36 4.90
N ARG A 238 -1.50 47.56 4.34
CA ARG A 238 -1.01 48.79 4.97
C ARG A 238 -1.85 49.15 6.21
N GLU A 239 -3.18 49.17 6.09
CA GLU A 239 -4.09 49.44 7.20
C GLU A 239 -3.86 48.49 8.38
N LYS A 240 -3.69 47.19 8.09
CA LYS A 240 -3.38 46.20 9.12
C LYS A 240 -2.02 46.43 9.78
N TRP A 241 -0.98 46.75 9.00
CA TRP A 241 0.32 47.10 9.56
C TRP A 241 0.22 48.33 10.47
N GLU A 242 -0.54 49.34 10.06
CA GLU A 242 -0.77 50.55 10.85
C GLU A 242 -1.46 50.22 12.18
N ALA A 243 -2.54 49.43 12.15
CA ALA A 243 -3.22 48.97 13.35
C ALA A 243 -2.29 48.19 14.31
N GLU A 244 -1.45 47.29 13.76
CA GLU A 244 -0.47 46.52 14.56
C GLU A 244 0.61 47.42 15.19
N GLN A 245 1.08 48.45 14.49
CA GLN A 245 2.02 49.42 15.07
C GLN A 245 1.38 50.24 16.19
N LEU A 246 0.13 50.69 16.02
CA LEU A 246 -0.60 51.43 17.05
C LEU A 246 -0.79 50.58 18.32
N VAL A 247 -1.15 49.31 18.18
CA VAL A 247 -1.25 48.38 19.31
C VAL A 247 0.10 48.23 20.02
N LYS A 248 1.20 48.07 19.27
CA LYS A 248 2.55 47.99 19.84
C LYS A 248 2.97 49.26 20.56
N MET A 249 2.70 50.44 19.98
CA MET A 249 3.00 51.72 20.61
C MET A 249 2.20 51.91 21.90
N LYS A 250 0.90 51.60 21.87
CA LYS A 250 0.04 51.66 23.06
C LYS A 250 0.51 50.71 24.16
N ALA A 251 0.91 49.47 23.82
CA ALA A 251 1.48 48.52 24.78
C ALA A 251 2.82 49.01 25.38
N GLN A 252 3.56 49.85 24.65
CA GLN A 252 4.78 50.52 25.14
C GLN A 252 4.50 51.85 25.87
N GLY A 253 3.24 52.21 26.10
CA GLY A 253 2.85 53.49 26.73
C GLY A 253 3.12 54.72 25.85
N LYS A 254 3.30 54.55 24.53
CA LYS A 254 3.57 55.62 23.56
C LYS A 254 2.33 55.92 22.74
N THR A 255 2.08 57.20 22.50
CA THR A 255 1.05 57.68 21.55
C THR A 255 1.74 58.36 20.37
N PRO A 256 1.36 58.08 19.11
CA PRO A 256 1.94 58.77 17.97
C PRO A 256 1.69 60.27 18.07
N LYS A 257 2.76 61.07 17.93
CA LYS A 257 2.66 62.55 17.92
C LYS A 257 2.26 63.09 16.55
N ASP A 258 2.59 62.35 15.48
CA ASP A 258 2.35 62.67 14.08
C ASP A 258 2.30 61.38 13.24
N ASP A 259 2.22 61.51 11.91
CA ASP A 259 2.18 60.40 10.95
C ASP A 259 3.57 59.95 10.44
N SER A 260 4.68 60.48 10.98
CA SER A 260 6.03 60.15 10.50
C SER A 260 6.38 58.66 10.63
N TRP A 261 5.74 57.96 11.58
CA TRP A 261 5.92 56.52 11.76
C TRP A 261 5.39 55.70 10.58
N LYS A 262 4.40 56.22 9.82
CA LYS A 262 3.88 55.57 8.61
C LYS A 262 4.92 55.50 7.49
N LEU A 263 5.91 56.40 7.48
CA LEU A 263 7.03 56.36 6.53
C LEU A 263 7.94 55.14 6.72
N LYS A 264 7.83 54.43 7.85
CA LYS A 264 8.56 53.17 8.09
C LYS A 264 7.95 51.97 7.36
N TYR A 265 6.74 52.12 6.81
CA TYR A 265 6.11 51.08 6.02
C TYR A 265 6.89 50.86 4.72
N LYS A 266 7.20 49.60 4.43
CA LYS A 266 7.85 49.19 3.19
C LYS A 266 6.83 48.53 2.29
N GLU A 267 6.66 49.11 1.11
CA GLU A 267 5.87 48.50 0.06
C GLU A 267 6.47 47.13 -0.31
N PRO A 268 5.62 46.14 -0.62
CA PRO A 268 6.10 44.85 -1.05
C PRO A 268 6.73 44.95 -2.43
N VAL A 269 7.70 44.09 -2.70
CA VAL A 269 8.41 44.06 -3.97
C VAL A 269 7.72 43.05 -4.89
N ALA A 270 7.71 43.30 -6.20
CA ALA A 270 7.29 42.28 -7.17
C ALA A 270 8.23 41.06 -7.12
N PRO A 271 7.75 39.85 -7.40
CA PRO A 271 8.62 38.68 -7.54
C PRO A 271 9.49 38.78 -8.80
N ASP A 272 10.63 38.08 -8.80
CA ASP A 272 11.38 37.83 -10.03
C ASP A 272 10.59 36.85 -10.91
N THR A 273 10.31 37.25 -12.15
CA THR A 273 9.48 36.49 -13.09
C THR A 273 10.30 35.84 -14.21
N SER A 274 11.62 35.98 -14.20
CA SER A 274 12.51 35.53 -15.30
C SER A 274 12.41 34.02 -15.57
N ASP A 275 12.25 33.23 -14.51
CA ASP A 275 12.12 31.76 -14.56
C ASP A 275 10.64 31.29 -14.49
N LEU A 276 9.67 32.20 -14.53
CA LEU A 276 8.25 31.89 -14.34
C LEU A 276 7.51 31.75 -15.68
N ALA A 277 6.42 30.99 -15.66
CA ALA A 277 5.54 30.87 -16.81
C ALA A 277 4.87 32.21 -17.14
N LYS A 278 4.58 32.42 -18.43
CA LYS A 278 3.74 33.55 -18.87
C LYS A 278 2.33 33.36 -18.33
N LEU A 279 1.80 34.40 -17.71
CA LEU A 279 0.42 34.40 -17.22
C LEU A 279 -0.54 34.86 -18.32
N PRO A 280 -1.83 34.50 -18.20
CA PRO A 280 -2.87 35.07 -19.04
C PRO A 280 -3.01 36.58 -18.88
N ASP A 281 -3.58 37.23 -19.89
CA ASP A 281 -3.93 38.64 -19.82
C ASP A 281 -4.91 38.90 -18.67
N GLY A 282 -4.69 39.99 -17.94
CA GLY A 282 -5.46 40.35 -16.74
C GLY A 282 -4.93 39.76 -15.44
N TRP A 283 -3.99 38.82 -15.48
CA TRP A 283 -3.32 38.28 -14.27
C TRP A 283 -2.01 39.03 -13.98
N CYS A 284 -1.54 38.97 -12.73
CA CYS A 284 -0.21 39.47 -12.38
C CYS A 284 0.51 38.55 -11.38
N TRP A 285 1.84 38.61 -11.37
CA TRP A 285 2.65 37.90 -10.37
C TRP A 285 2.83 38.74 -9.11
N VAL A 286 2.61 38.13 -7.94
CA VAL A 286 2.83 38.76 -6.63
C VAL A 286 3.64 37.83 -5.72
N ARG A 287 4.25 38.37 -4.67
CA ARG A 287 4.87 37.54 -3.62
C ARG A 287 3.83 37.11 -2.59
N LEU A 288 4.02 35.95 -1.97
CA LEU A 288 3.12 35.48 -0.92
C LEU A 288 2.97 36.48 0.24
N ASP A 289 4.05 37.17 0.64
CA ASP A 289 4.01 38.20 1.69
C ASP A 289 3.34 39.53 1.29
N THR A 290 3.01 39.68 0.00
CA THR A 290 2.17 40.77 -0.50
C THR A 290 0.71 40.51 -0.15
N ILE A 291 0.27 39.26 -0.27
CA ILE A 291 -1.14 38.87 -0.13
C ILE A 291 -1.48 38.23 1.21
N ALA A 292 -0.49 37.74 1.96
CA ALA A 292 -0.71 37.05 3.23
C ALA A 292 0.29 37.47 4.33
N ALA A 293 -0.23 37.61 5.55
CA ALA A 293 0.56 37.75 6.76
C ALA A 293 1.11 36.38 7.19
N LEU A 294 2.42 36.20 7.07
CA LEU A 294 3.09 34.94 7.38
C LEU A 294 3.59 34.89 8.83
N LYS A 295 3.46 33.73 9.48
CA LYS A 295 3.85 33.53 10.87
C LYS A 295 4.39 32.11 11.10
N GLY A 296 5.49 32.01 11.84
CA GLY A 296 5.99 30.74 12.39
C GLY A 296 5.23 30.31 13.64
N GLY A 297 5.26 29.02 13.94
CA GLY A 297 4.56 28.46 15.10
C GLY A 297 5.39 28.42 16.38
N ILE A 298 4.83 27.79 17.41
CA ILE A 298 5.48 27.62 18.71
C ILE A 298 6.62 26.59 18.63
N THR A 299 7.77 26.92 19.20
CA THR A 299 8.88 25.97 19.39
C THR A 299 8.55 25.05 20.56
N LYS A 300 8.66 23.74 20.33
CA LYS A 300 8.55 22.74 21.39
C LYS A 300 9.87 22.71 22.18
N ASP A 301 9.91 23.46 23.29
CA ASP A 301 11.03 23.48 24.22
C ASP A 301 10.58 22.94 25.58
N SER A 302 11.13 21.78 25.97
CA SER A 302 10.81 21.10 27.22
C SER A 302 11.22 21.89 28.48
N ASN A 303 12.10 22.89 28.35
CA ASN A 303 12.54 23.72 29.47
C ASN A 303 11.72 24.99 29.65
N ARG A 304 10.80 25.29 28.72
CA ARG A 304 9.98 26.49 28.76
C ARG A 304 8.86 26.33 29.77
N LYS A 305 8.91 27.11 30.85
CA LYS A 305 7.84 27.18 31.86
C LYS A 305 6.92 28.35 31.56
N PHE A 306 5.62 28.12 31.60
CA PHE A 306 4.61 29.16 31.49
C PHE A 306 3.95 29.39 32.85
N GLU A 307 3.80 30.65 33.24
CA GLU A 307 2.84 31.04 34.26
C GLU A 307 1.46 31.14 33.59
N ASN A 308 0.43 30.54 34.19
CA ASN A 308 -0.95 30.50 33.66
C ASN A 308 -1.05 30.00 32.20
N PHE A 309 -0.85 28.69 32.00
CA PHE A 309 -0.97 28.04 30.68
C PHE A 309 -2.27 27.25 30.52
N LYS A 310 -2.61 26.98 29.26
CA LYS A 310 -3.60 25.98 28.85
C LYS A 310 -2.91 24.91 28.03
N ILE A 311 -3.45 23.70 28.06
CA ILE A 311 -3.08 22.60 27.17
C ILE A 311 -4.04 22.67 25.98
N ILE A 312 -3.50 22.91 24.78
CA ILE A 312 -4.31 23.09 23.57
C ILE A 312 -3.77 22.29 22.38
N PRO A 313 -4.61 21.91 21.40
CA PRO A 313 -4.17 21.15 20.24
C PRO A 313 -3.25 21.97 19.33
N TYR A 314 -2.27 21.31 18.71
CA TYR A 314 -1.42 21.95 17.72
C TYR A 314 -1.11 21.07 16.51
N LEU A 315 -0.97 21.72 15.35
CA LEU A 315 -0.58 21.06 14.11
C LEU A 315 0.94 20.94 13.98
N ARG A 316 1.37 19.76 13.53
CA ARG A 316 2.76 19.41 13.22
C ARG A 316 2.92 19.15 11.73
N VAL A 317 4.18 18.99 11.30
CA VAL A 317 4.52 18.59 9.91
C VAL A 317 3.72 17.36 9.47
N ALA A 318 3.51 16.38 10.36
CA ALA A 318 2.74 15.16 10.08
C ALA A 318 1.25 15.43 9.76
N ASN A 319 0.68 16.52 10.26
CA ASN A 319 -0.72 16.86 10.06
C ASN A 319 -0.95 17.62 8.75
N VAL A 320 0.03 18.43 8.32
CA VAL A 320 -0.12 19.26 7.11
C VAL A 320 0.43 18.50 5.90
N GLN A 321 -0.47 18.11 4.98
CA GLN A 321 -0.16 17.30 3.79
C GLN A 321 -0.46 18.09 2.50
N ARG A 322 -0.12 17.53 1.33
CA ARG A 322 -0.44 18.17 0.04
C ARG A 322 -1.91 18.02 -0.24
N GLY A 323 -2.68 19.10 -0.15
CA GLY A 323 -4.08 19.10 -0.54
C GLY A 323 -5.06 18.67 0.56
N TYR A 324 -4.59 18.36 1.77
CA TYR A 324 -5.44 17.98 2.90
C TYR A 324 -4.71 18.11 4.24
N LEU A 325 -5.47 18.03 5.34
CA LEU A 325 -4.95 17.91 6.71
C LEU A 325 -5.23 16.51 7.26
N ASP A 326 -4.20 15.84 7.77
CA ASP A 326 -4.32 14.58 8.51
C ASP A 326 -4.52 14.89 10.00
N LEU A 327 -5.77 14.75 10.45
CA LEU A 327 -6.18 15.07 11.81
C LEU A 327 -6.47 13.81 12.64
N ASN A 328 -6.05 12.62 12.19
CA ASN A 328 -6.28 11.37 12.92
C ASN A 328 -5.52 11.33 14.26
N GLU A 329 -4.33 11.92 14.31
CA GLU A 329 -3.53 12.07 15.53
C GLU A 329 -3.15 13.54 15.73
N ILE A 330 -3.75 14.16 16.74
CA ILE A 330 -3.45 15.53 17.17
C ILE A 330 -2.79 15.49 18.54
N LYS A 331 -1.70 16.25 18.67
CA LYS A 331 -1.02 16.41 19.95
C LYS A 331 -1.37 17.74 20.57
N GLU A 332 -1.13 17.83 21.86
CA GLU A 332 -1.36 19.03 22.63
C GLU A 332 -0.03 19.63 23.11
N ILE A 333 -0.05 20.92 23.37
CA ILE A 333 1.09 21.68 23.88
C ILE A 333 0.61 22.71 24.91
N GLU A 334 1.46 23.00 25.88
CA GLU A 334 1.25 24.09 26.82
C GLU A 334 1.50 25.43 26.12
N ALA A 335 0.56 26.35 26.24
CA ALA A 335 0.68 27.72 25.76
C ALA A 335 -0.06 28.67 26.71
N ASN A 336 0.49 29.87 26.91
CA ASN A 336 -0.21 30.93 27.63
C ASN A 336 -1.14 31.72 26.68
N GLU A 337 -2.06 32.50 27.24
CA GLU A 337 -3.08 33.23 26.48
C GLU A 337 -2.50 34.12 25.38
N THR A 338 -1.32 34.72 25.61
CA THR A 338 -0.62 35.55 24.63
C THR A 338 -0.21 34.75 23.39
N ILE A 339 0.41 33.57 23.57
CA ILE A 339 0.82 32.70 22.46
C ILE A 339 -0.40 32.14 21.75
N ILE A 340 -1.42 31.71 22.51
CA ILE A 340 -2.67 31.19 21.95
C ILE A 340 -3.27 32.26 21.04
N THR A 341 -3.49 33.47 21.53
CA THR A 341 -4.05 34.58 20.75
C THR A 341 -3.26 34.87 19.47
N GLU A 342 -1.93 34.81 19.54
CA GLU A 342 -1.05 35.11 18.41
C GLU A 342 -1.04 34.02 17.32
N LEU A 343 -1.02 32.75 17.74
CA LEU A 343 -0.84 31.59 16.86
C LEU A 343 -2.14 30.86 16.52
N LEU A 344 -3.27 31.26 17.13
CA LEU A 344 -4.58 30.66 16.86
C LEU A 344 -4.87 30.64 15.37
N LEU A 345 -5.19 29.45 14.88
CA LEU A 345 -5.64 29.22 13.52
C LEU A 345 -7.09 29.68 13.37
N LYS A 346 -7.36 30.38 12.27
CA LYS A 346 -8.66 30.90 11.89
C LYS A 346 -9.06 30.30 10.55
N LYS A 347 -10.37 30.27 10.26
CA LYS A 347 -10.88 29.85 8.96
C LYS A 347 -10.10 30.52 7.82
N ASN A 348 -9.76 29.72 6.81
CA ASN A 348 -9.00 30.11 5.63
C ASN A 348 -7.52 30.46 5.86
N ASP A 349 -6.96 30.22 7.05
CA ASP A 349 -5.51 30.23 7.20
C ASP A 349 -4.88 29.13 6.34
N ILE A 350 -3.80 29.46 5.64
CA ILE A 350 -3.06 28.53 4.79
C ILE A 350 -1.84 28.05 5.55
N LEU A 351 -1.69 26.75 5.68
CA LEU A 351 -0.56 26.14 6.37
C LEU A 351 0.50 25.72 5.36
N PHE A 352 1.79 25.85 5.73
CA PHE A 352 2.92 25.43 4.90
C PHE A 352 3.97 24.74 5.75
N ASN A 353 4.49 23.60 5.31
CA ASN A 353 5.58 22.95 6.04
C ASN A 353 6.93 23.59 5.77
N GLU A 354 7.65 23.86 6.86
CA GLU A 354 9.02 24.35 6.87
C GLU A 354 10.03 23.26 6.49
N GLY A 355 9.89 22.07 7.04
CA GLY A 355 10.94 21.06 7.00
C GLY A 355 10.44 19.62 7.01
N GLY A 356 11.34 18.70 6.62
CA GLY A 356 11.09 17.28 6.45
C GLY A 356 11.94 16.71 5.32
N ASP A 357 11.40 15.75 4.59
CA ASP A 357 12.01 15.28 3.34
C ASP A 357 11.95 16.38 2.28
N ARG A 358 12.89 16.33 1.34
CA ARG A 358 13.06 17.38 0.32
C ARG A 358 11.80 17.64 -0.51
N ASP A 359 11.03 16.59 -0.78
CA ASP A 359 9.78 16.62 -1.54
C ASP A 359 8.58 17.15 -0.75
N LYS A 360 8.71 17.24 0.59
CA LYS A 360 7.65 17.68 1.50
C LYS A 360 7.68 19.18 1.77
N LEU A 361 8.70 19.90 1.32
CA LEU A 361 8.85 21.33 1.56
C LEU A 361 7.71 22.14 0.92
N GLY A 362 7.18 23.08 1.70
CA GLY A 362 6.11 23.99 1.31
C GLY A 362 4.76 23.32 0.99
N ARG A 363 4.61 22.02 1.26
CA ARG A 363 3.29 21.36 1.21
C ARG A 363 2.37 22.03 2.21
N GLY A 364 1.09 22.13 1.85
CA GLY A 364 0.16 22.92 2.62
C GLY A 364 -1.28 22.62 2.32
N TRP A 365 -2.14 23.01 3.26
CA TRP A 365 -3.58 23.06 3.05
C TRP A 365 -4.20 24.16 3.88
N ILE A 366 -5.46 24.45 3.59
CA ILE A 366 -6.25 25.44 4.30
C ILE A 366 -6.81 24.85 5.60
N TRP A 367 -6.91 25.70 6.62
CA TRP A 367 -7.63 25.42 7.87
C TRP A 367 -9.10 25.84 7.73
N GLN A 368 -10.02 24.97 8.12
CA GLN A 368 -11.47 25.20 8.09
C GLN A 368 -12.12 25.13 9.48
N GLU A 369 -11.34 25.39 10.53
CA GLU A 369 -11.82 25.36 11.93
C GLU A 369 -12.24 23.95 12.37
N GLU A 370 -11.52 22.94 11.88
CA GLU A 370 -11.78 21.53 12.17
C GLU A 370 -11.63 21.20 13.67
N ILE A 371 -10.82 21.98 14.39
CA ILE A 371 -10.56 21.81 15.83
C ILE A 371 -10.59 23.17 16.53
N SER A 372 -11.31 23.24 17.65
CA SER A 372 -11.36 24.45 18.48
C SER A 372 -10.00 24.75 19.10
N GLU A 373 -9.66 26.04 19.20
CA GLU A 373 -8.45 26.54 19.87
C GLU A 373 -7.13 25.91 19.39
N CYS A 374 -7.01 25.61 18.09
CA CYS A 374 -5.83 24.97 17.53
C CYS A 374 -4.74 25.98 17.12
N ILE A 375 -3.49 25.69 17.50
CA ILE A 375 -2.29 26.43 17.06
C ILE A 375 -1.39 25.55 16.18
N HIS A 376 -0.18 26.02 15.87
CA HIS A 376 0.75 25.27 15.01
C HIS A 376 2.19 25.33 15.54
N GLN A 377 2.96 24.28 15.25
CA GLN A 377 4.37 24.16 15.62
C GLN A 377 5.27 25.06 14.76
N ASN A 378 6.48 25.38 15.24
CA ASN A 378 7.50 26.14 14.50
C ASN A 378 7.79 25.63 13.08
N HIS A 379 7.67 24.32 12.84
CA HIS A 379 7.87 23.69 11.52
C HIS A 379 6.66 23.75 10.58
N VAL A 380 5.60 24.43 11.00
CA VAL A 380 4.42 24.73 10.21
C VAL A 380 4.27 26.25 10.21
N PHE A 381 4.34 26.86 9.04
CA PHE A 381 4.03 28.27 8.85
C PHE A 381 2.54 28.45 8.60
N ARG A 382 2.01 29.59 9.04
CA ARG A 382 0.66 30.05 8.76
C ARG A 382 0.72 31.29 7.87
N GLY A 383 -0.01 31.29 6.76
CA GLY A 383 -0.31 32.47 5.96
C GLY A 383 -1.77 32.86 6.08
N ARG A 384 -2.02 34.08 6.55
CA ARG A 384 -3.36 34.66 6.68
C ARG A 384 -3.56 35.76 5.66
N LEU A 385 -4.45 35.55 4.70
CA LEU A 385 -4.70 36.50 3.62
C LEU A 385 -5.14 37.87 4.17
N TYR A 386 -4.70 38.94 3.52
CA TYR A 386 -5.07 40.31 3.91
C TYR A 386 -6.50 40.65 3.47
N ASN A 387 -6.93 40.11 2.32
CA ASN A 387 -8.23 40.34 1.72
C ASN A 387 -9.05 39.04 1.61
N SER A 388 -10.34 39.12 1.93
CA SER A 388 -11.32 38.03 1.79
C SER A 388 -11.68 37.70 0.34
N ASP A 389 -11.44 38.62 -0.60
CA ASP A 389 -11.65 38.42 -2.04
C ASP A 389 -10.66 37.40 -2.64
N LEU A 390 -9.61 37.05 -1.90
CA LEU A 390 -8.62 36.05 -2.30
C LEU A 390 -9.05 34.63 -1.91
N SER A 391 -8.87 33.69 -2.84
CA SER A 391 -9.09 32.27 -2.56
C SER A 391 -7.88 31.63 -1.88
N ALA A 392 -8.02 31.28 -0.59
CA ALA A 392 -7.02 30.50 0.15
C ALA A 392 -6.71 29.15 -0.49
N LYS A 393 -7.73 28.51 -1.10
CA LYS A 393 -7.57 27.26 -1.87
C LYS A 393 -6.64 27.45 -3.05
N PHE A 394 -6.83 28.53 -3.82
CA PHE A 394 -6.00 28.83 -4.98
C PHE A 394 -4.53 29.01 -4.61
N VAL A 395 -4.24 29.76 -3.55
CA VAL A 395 -2.86 29.91 -3.03
C VAL A 395 -2.28 28.58 -2.58
N SER A 396 -3.07 27.74 -1.92
CA SER A 396 -2.65 26.38 -1.54
C SER A 396 -2.41 25.48 -2.75
N TRP A 397 -3.16 25.61 -3.84
CA TRP A 397 -2.90 24.88 -5.08
C TRP A 397 -1.59 25.28 -5.74
N CYS A 398 -1.22 26.56 -5.68
CA CYS A 398 0.07 27.04 -6.16
C CYS A 398 1.23 26.35 -5.43
N SER A 399 1.19 26.28 -4.10
CA SER A 399 2.23 25.59 -3.31
C SER A 399 2.27 24.07 -3.53
N ASN A 400 1.11 23.48 -3.83
CA ASN A 400 0.98 22.04 -4.06
C ASN A 400 1.28 21.60 -5.50
N THR A 401 1.51 22.53 -6.42
CA THR A 401 1.83 22.28 -7.84
C THR A 401 3.26 22.74 -8.15
N TYR A 402 3.45 23.83 -8.89
CA TYR A 402 4.77 24.35 -9.26
C TYR A 402 5.56 24.84 -8.04
N GLY A 403 4.88 25.20 -6.95
CA GLY A 403 5.51 25.54 -5.68
C GLY A 403 6.42 24.43 -5.17
N ALA A 404 6.10 23.16 -5.43
CA ALA A 404 6.99 22.05 -5.10
C ALA A 404 8.39 22.22 -5.74
N THR A 405 8.44 22.61 -7.02
CA THR A 405 9.69 22.89 -7.73
C THR A 405 10.41 24.11 -7.15
N TYR A 406 9.67 25.18 -6.82
CA TYR A 406 10.25 26.36 -6.17
C TYR A 406 10.88 26.02 -4.82
N PHE A 407 10.18 25.32 -3.94
CA PHE A 407 10.71 24.93 -2.62
C PHE A 407 11.83 23.88 -2.75
N MET A 408 11.79 23.04 -3.79
CA MET A 408 12.91 22.19 -4.17
C MET A 408 14.14 22.98 -4.64
N LYS A 409 14.00 24.15 -5.26
CA LYS A 409 15.16 24.99 -5.61
C LYS A 409 15.69 25.76 -4.40
N GLU A 410 14.80 26.38 -3.63
CA GLU A 410 15.14 27.34 -2.57
C GLU A 410 15.43 26.72 -1.20
N GLY A 411 14.99 25.48 -0.97
CA GLY A 411 15.23 24.76 0.28
C GLY A 411 16.70 24.43 0.50
N LYS A 412 17.14 24.50 1.75
CA LYS A 412 18.46 24.03 2.16
C LYS A 412 18.35 22.58 2.62
N GLN A 413 19.34 21.76 2.27
CA GLN A 413 19.39 20.37 2.67
C GLN A 413 20.62 20.11 3.53
N THR A 414 20.39 19.49 4.68
CA THR A 414 21.39 18.83 5.52
C THR A 414 21.38 17.33 5.25
N THR A 415 22.29 16.57 5.88
CA THR A 415 22.49 15.14 5.61
C THR A 415 21.19 14.31 5.60
N ASN A 416 20.24 14.62 6.49
CA ASN A 416 18.99 13.85 6.64
C ASN A 416 17.69 14.69 6.53
N LEU A 417 17.77 16.03 6.50
CA LEU A 417 16.59 16.89 6.55
C LEU A 417 16.76 18.11 5.65
N ALA A 418 15.67 18.48 4.98
CA ALA A 418 15.57 19.72 4.24
C ALA A 418 14.67 20.72 4.98
N SER A 419 14.95 22.01 4.79
CA SER A 419 14.11 23.10 5.32
C SER A 419 14.05 24.31 4.38
N ILE A 420 12.95 25.06 4.47
CA ILE A 420 12.80 26.40 3.89
C ILE A 420 12.64 27.39 5.04
N ASN A 421 13.18 28.60 4.94
CA ASN A 421 12.94 29.62 5.96
C ASN A 421 11.76 30.53 5.57
N LEU A 422 11.30 31.33 6.54
CA LEU A 422 10.19 32.24 6.34
C LEU A 422 10.46 33.24 5.20
N SER A 423 11.70 33.73 5.04
CA SER A 423 12.05 34.66 3.97
C SER A 423 11.87 34.05 2.57
N LYS A 424 12.22 32.77 2.39
CA LYS A 424 12.01 32.04 1.13
C LYS A 424 10.53 31.75 0.88
N LEU A 425 9.76 31.46 1.93
CA LEU A 425 8.30 31.33 1.82
C LEU A 425 7.65 32.67 1.46
N SER A 426 8.06 33.77 2.10
CA SER A 426 7.60 35.13 1.81
C SER A 426 7.80 35.53 0.36
N ALA A 427 8.93 35.12 -0.24
CA ALA A 427 9.27 35.40 -1.62
C ALA A 427 8.58 34.47 -2.64
N PHE A 428 7.81 33.47 -2.19
CA PHE A 428 7.16 32.52 -3.10
C PHE A 428 6.25 33.27 -4.09
N PRO A 429 6.49 33.17 -5.41
CA PRO A 429 5.66 33.81 -6.42
C PRO A 429 4.29 33.14 -6.51
N ILE A 430 3.23 33.94 -6.47
CA ILE A 430 1.83 33.54 -6.59
C ILE A 430 1.23 34.26 -7.80
N PRO A 431 0.61 33.55 -8.76
CA PRO A 431 -0.19 34.21 -9.77
C PRO A 431 -1.45 34.78 -9.11
N LEU A 432 -1.83 36.00 -9.47
CA LEU A 432 -3.04 36.64 -8.99
C LEU A 432 -4.02 36.79 -10.16
N PRO A 433 -5.06 35.94 -10.24
CA PRO A 433 -6.20 36.17 -11.12
C PRO A 433 -7.12 37.28 -10.58
N PRO A 434 -7.99 37.85 -11.44
CA PRO A 434 -9.19 38.58 -11.02
C PRO A 434 -10.04 37.84 -9.98
N GLN A 435 -10.82 38.56 -9.19
CA GLN A 435 -11.65 37.98 -8.12
C GLN A 435 -12.68 36.98 -8.67
N GLU A 436 -13.41 37.38 -9.72
CA GLU A 436 -14.44 36.57 -10.36
C GLU A 436 -13.84 35.30 -10.95
N GLU A 437 -12.64 35.42 -11.54
CA GLU A 437 -11.96 34.27 -12.12
C GLU A 437 -11.47 33.30 -11.03
N GLN A 438 -11.02 33.77 -9.87
CA GLN A 438 -10.68 32.89 -8.76
C GLN A 438 -11.87 32.02 -8.32
N VAL A 439 -13.08 32.59 -8.32
CA VAL A 439 -14.32 31.86 -8.03
C VAL A 439 -14.59 30.81 -9.11
N GLN A 440 -14.46 31.17 -10.38
CA GLN A 440 -14.66 30.22 -11.48
C GLN A 440 -13.64 29.08 -11.44
N ILE A 441 -12.35 29.38 -11.24
CA ILE A 441 -11.30 28.37 -11.11
C ILE A 441 -11.63 27.40 -9.97
N GLN A 442 -12.08 27.93 -8.83
CA GLN A 442 -12.44 27.09 -7.70
C GLN A 442 -13.61 26.16 -8.05
N CYS A 443 -14.64 26.67 -8.72
CA CYS A 443 -15.78 25.88 -9.16
C CYS A 443 -15.36 24.73 -10.10
N GLU A 444 -14.55 25.03 -11.13
CA GLU A 444 -14.09 24.04 -12.10
C GLU A 444 -13.20 22.94 -11.49
N VAL A 445 -12.32 23.33 -10.56
CA VAL A 445 -11.48 22.36 -9.83
C VAL A 445 -12.34 21.46 -8.95
N GLU A 446 -13.29 22.02 -8.20
CA GLU A 446 -14.18 21.27 -7.32
C GLU A 446 -15.09 20.32 -8.12
N LEU A 447 -15.63 20.76 -9.26
CA LEU A 447 -16.40 19.93 -10.18
C LEU A 447 -15.56 18.76 -10.70
N SER A 448 -14.35 19.05 -11.21
CA SER A 448 -13.42 18.04 -11.70
C SER A 448 -13.05 17.03 -10.61
N PHE A 449 -12.81 17.49 -9.39
CA PHE A 449 -12.45 16.63 -8.27
C PHE A 449 -13.63 15.75 -7.83
N SER A 450 -14.85 16.27 -7.83
CA SER A 450 -16.05 15.49 -7.56
C SER A 450 -16.21 14.32 -8.53
N VAL A 451 -15.96 14.55 -9.82
CA VAL A 451 -15.97 13.48 -10.84
C VAL A 451 -14.86 12.45 -10.57
N ILE A 452 -13.64 12.91 -10.26
CA ILE A 452 -12.51 12.03 -9.92
C ILE A 452 -12.85 11.15 -8.72
N ASP A 453 -13.39 11.72 -7.64
CA ASP A 453 -13.72 11.01 -6.41
C ASP A 453 -14.80 9.93 -6.65
N GLN A 454 -15.82 10.24 -7.47
CA GLN A 454 -16.84 9.27 -7.88
C GLN A 454 -16.26 8.10 -8.68
N LEU A 455 -15.34 8.40 -9.61
CA LEU A 455 -14.64 7.38 -10.40
C LEU A 455 -13.76 6.49 -9.53
N GLU A 456 -13.01 7.07 -8.59
CA GLU A 456 -12.18 6.30 -7.63
C GLU A 456 -13.04 5.35 -6.79
N LYS A 457 -14.18 5.83 -6.28
CA LYS A 457 -15.14 4.98 -5.53
C LYS A 457 -15.70 3.85 -6.39
N THR A 458 -15.98 4.12 -7.67
CA THR A 458 -16.49 3.12 -8.62
C THR A 458 -15.43 2.05 -8.91
N ILE A 459 -14.18 2.47 -9.13
CA ILE A 459 -13.05 1.57 -9.32
C ILE A 459 -12.85 0.66 -8.10
N ASP A 460 -12.83 1.23 -6.90
CA ASP A 460 -12.63 0.45 -5.67
C ASP A 460 -13.76 -0.55 -5.42
N THR A 461 -14.99 -0.17 -5.77
CA THR A 461 -16.14 -1.08 -5.73
C THR A 461 -15.97 -2.23 -6.73
N ASN A 462 -15.54 -1.94 -7.96
CA ASN A 462 -15.34 -2.96 -8.98
C ASN A 462 -14.16 -3.89 -8.70
N LEU A 463 -13.08 -3.39 -8.08
CA LEU A 463 -11.98 -4.24 -7.59
C LEU A 463 -12.47 -5.24 -6.53
N LYS A 464 -13.25 -4.78 -5.56
CA LYS A 464 -13.90 -5.67 -4.56
C LYS A 464 -14.86 -6.67 -5.20
N ARG A 465 -15.63 -6.24 -6.22
CA ARG A 465 -16.51 -7.14 -6.99
C ARG A 465 -15.72 -8.21 -7.74
N ALA A 466 -14.59 -7.85 -8.34
CA ALA A 466 -13.71 -8.80 -9.02
C ALA A 466 -13.17 -9.87 -8.05
N GLU A 467 -12.73 -9.48 -6.86
CA GLU A 467 -12.30 -10.43 -5.81
C GLU A 467 -13.43 -11.41 -5.42
N LYS A 468 -14.65 -10.89 -5.22
CA LYS A 468 -15.82 -11.73 -4.93
C LYS A 468 -16.13 -12.67 -6.09
N LEU A 469 -16.08 -12.18 -7.33
CA LEU A 469 -16.35 -12.99 -8.51
C LEU A 469 -15.37 -14.16 -8.66
N ARG A 470 -14.09 -13.99 -8.30
CA ARG A 470 -13.13 -15.12 -8.25
C ARG A 470 -13.62 -16.23 -7.34
N GLN A 471 -14.05 -15.87 -6.14
CA GLN A 471 -14.54 -16.84 -5.17
C GLN A 471 -15.86 -17.48 -5.62
N THR A 472 -16.74 -16.72 -6.30
CA THR A 472 -17.96 -17.27 -6.91
C THR A 472 -17.64 -18.26 -8.03
N ILE A 473 -16.68 -17.98 -8.90
CA ILE A 473 -16.25 -18.89 -9.97
C ILE A 473 -15.72 -20.20 -9.37
N LEU A 474 -14.83 -20.12 -8.37
CA LEU A 474 -14.32 -21.32 -7.70
C LEU A 474 -15.45 -22.08 -7.00
N LYS A 475 -16.38 -21.39 -6.33
CA LYS A 475 -17.54 -22.02 -5.70
C LYS A 475 -18.37 -22.79 -6.74
N GLN A 476 -18.72 -22.18 -7.86
CA GLN A 476 -19.47 -22.86 -8.93
C GLN A 476 -18.70 -24.02 -9.55
N ALA A 477 -17.37 -23.91 -9.66
CA ALA A 477 -16.52 -24.99 -10.16
C ALA A 477 -16.64 -26.24 -9.30
N PHE A 478 -16.51 -26.09 -7.98
CA PHE A 478 -16.49 -27.23 -7.07
C PHE A 478 -17.88 -27.70 -6.64
N GLU A 479 -18.93 -26.93 -6.93
CA GLU A 479 -20.33 -27.41 -6.87
C GLU A 479 -20.78 -28.12 -8.17
N GLY A 480 -19.90 -28.27 -9.17
CA GLY A 480 -20.23 -28.88 -10.47
C GLY A 480 -21.21 -28.06 -11.33
N LYS A 481 -21.21 -26.74 -11.16
CA LYS A 481 -22.12 -25.79 -11.84
C LYS A 481 -21.41 -24.92 -12.88
N LEU A 482 -20.08 -24.96 -12.94
CA LEU A 482 -19.31 -24.09 -13.84
C LEU A 482 -19.29 -24.57 -15.30
N VAL A 483 -19.32 -25.90 -15.49
CA VAL A 483 -19.31 -26.53 -16.81
C VAL A 483 -20.42 -27.58 -16.89
N PRO A 484 -20.96 -27.89 -18.08
CA PRO A 484 -21.90 -28.99 -18.24
C PRO A 484 -21.28 -30.34 -17.88
N GLN A 485 -22.07 -31.21 -17.24
CA GLN A 485 -21.72 -32.62 -17.01
C GLN A 485 -21.93 -33.43 -18.29
N ASP A 486 -21.01 -34.36 -18.58
CA ASP A 486 -21.12 -35.27 -19.72
C ASP A 486 -21.43 -36.70 -19.22
N PRO A 487 -22.61 -37.26 -19.54
CA PRO A 487 -22.96 -38.63 -19.14
C PRO A 487 -22.02 -39.71 -19.69
N ASN A 488 -21.23 -39.41 -20.72
CA ASN A 488 -20.27 -40.35 -21.32
C ASN A 488 -18.90 -40.35 -20.62
N ASP A 489 -18.65 -39.42 -19.70
CA ASP A 489 -17.41 -39.41 -18.93
C ASP A 489 -17.31 -40.67 -18.05
N GLU A 490 -16.09 -41.19 -17.90
CA GLU A 490 -15.81 -42.25 -16.92
C GLU A 490 -16.13 -41.73 -15.51
N PRO A 491 -17.03 -42.39 -14.73
CA PRO A 491 -17.32 -41.97 -13.37
C PRO A 491 -16.06 -41.91 -12.51
N ALA A 492 -15.98 -40.92 -11.63
CA ALA A 492 -14.80 -40.70 -10.78
C ALA A 492 -14.49 -41.89 -9.86
N GLU A 493 -15.47 -42.73 -9.53
CA GLU A 493 -15.26 -43.97 -8.79
C GLU A 493 -14.30 -44.93 -9.52
N LYS A 494 -14.48 -45.13 -10.83
CA LYS A 494 -13.58 -45.97 -11.65
C LYS A 494 -12.20 -45.36 -11.77
N LEU A 495 -12.13 -44.04 -11.92
CA LEU A 495 -10.88 -43.29 -11.92
C LEU A 495 -10.12 -43.49 -10.59
N LEU A 496 -10.84 -43.42 -9.46
CA LEU A 496 -10.28 -43.61 -8.13
C LEU A 496 -9.81 -45.05 -7.89
N GLU A 497 -10.54 -46.05 -8.39
CA GLU A 497 -10.11 -47.46 -8.37
C GLU A 497 -8.78 -47.65 -9.12
N ARG A 498 -8.63 -47.05 -10.31
CA ARG A 498 -7.38 -47.09 -11.08
C ARG A 498 -6.22 -46.46 -10.31
N ILE A 499 -6.44 -45.30 -9.69
CA ILE A 499 -5.43 -44.61 -8.85
C ILE A 499 -5.00 -45.51 -7.69
N LYS A 500 -5.96 -46.13 -6.98
CA LYS A 500 -5.67 -47.04 -5.86
C LYS A 500 -4.89 -48.29 -6.31
N ALA A 501 -5.25 -48.87 -7.45
CA ALA A 501 -4.55 -50.02 -8.01
C ALA A 501 -3.11 -49.66 -8.43
N GLU A 502 -2.91 -48.51 -9.08
CA GLU A 502 -1.56 -48.05 -9.44
C GLU A 502 -0.70 -47.78 -8.21
N LYS A 503 -1.28 -47.16 -7.17
CA LYS A 503 -0.61 -46.92 -5.89
C LYS A 503 -0.18 -48.23 -5.23
N ALA A 504 -1.06 -49.22 -5.16
CA ALA A 504 -0.76 -50.54 -4.59
C ALA A 504 0.38 -51.24 -5.34
N ASN A 505 0.39 -51.19 -6.68
CA ASN A 505 1.46 -51.76 -7.50
C ASN A 505 2.81 -51.09 -7.19
N ARG A 506 2.86 -49.76 -7.12
CA ARG A 506 4.08 -49.00 -6.80
C ARG A 506 4.59 -49.24 -5.39
N GLU A 507 3.68 -49.46 -4.42
CA GLU A 507 4.06 -49.83 -3.06
C GLU A 507 4.60 -51.26 -2.97
N ALA A 508 4.08 -52.17 -3.79
CA ALA A 508 4.60 -53.54 -3.91
C ALA A 508 6.02 -53.55 -4.52
N ASP A 509 6.27 -52.74 -5.56
CA ASP A 509 7.58 -52.62 -6.20
C ASP A 509 8.66 -52.01 -5.29
N LYS A 510 8.26 -51.23 -4.28
CA LYS A 510 9.19 -50.61 -3.30
C LYS A 510 9.60 -51.54 -2.15
N LYS A 511 8.95 -52.70 -1.96
CA LYS A 511 9.34 -53.66 -0.90
C LYS A 511 10.50 -54.56 -1.39
N PRO A 512 11.65 -54.62 -0.69
CA PRO A 512 12.72 -55.54 -1.07
C PRO A 512 12.27 -57.00 -0.88
N LYS A 513 12.42 -57.83 -1.91
CA LYS A 513 12.24 -59.30 -1.82
C LYS A 513 13.34 -59.89 -0.94
N HIS A 514 13.10 -60.00 0.36
CA HIS A 514 13.98 -60.77 1.25
C HIS A 514 13.69 -62.26 1.10
N GLN A 515 14.53 -62.98 0.35
CA GLN A 515 14.60 -64.44 0.42
C GLN A 515 15.29 -64.87 1.72
N SER A 516 14.69 -65.84 2.36
CA SER A 516 15.12 -66.50 3.59
C SER A 516 16.31 -67.43 3.34
N THR A 517 17.34 -67.32 4.17
CA THR A 517 18.16 -68.48 4.54
C THR A 517 18.39 -68.45 6.03
N ILE A 518 17.65 -69.34 6.72
CA ILE A 518 17.90 -69.73 8.09
C ILE A 518 19.24 -70.48 8.12
N LYS A 519 20.23 -69.96 8.85
CA LYS A 519 21.31 -70.79 9.40
C LYS A 519 21.41 -70.58 10.91
N SER A 520 21.44 -71.73 11.58
CA SER A 520 21.38 -72.00 13.01
C SER A 520 22.40 -71.24 13.87
N LYS A 521 21.92 -70.78 15.03
CA LYS A 521 22.71 -70.22 16.14
C LYS A 521 23.66 -71.26 16.75
N GLN A 522 24.89 -70.85 17.06
CA GLN A 522 25.68 -71.36 18.19
C GLN A 522 25.84 -70.23 19.22
N PRO A 523 25.77 -70.50 20.54
CA PRO A 523 25.88 -69.46 21.56
C PRO A 523 27.34 -69.27 22.02
N ARG A 524 27.78 -68.03 22.19
CA ARG A 524 29.01 -67.71 22.96
C ARG A 524 28.73 -66.70 24.06
N LYS A 525 28.74 -67.27 25.27
CA LYS A 525 29.14 -66.80 26.61
C LYS A 525 29.26 -65.29 26.87
N SER A 526 28.58 -64.92 27.96
CA SER A 526 28.70 -63.70 28.74
C SER A 526 30.13 -63.41 29.21
N LYS A 527 30.51 -62.12 29.17
CA LYS A 527 31.47 -61.55 30.10
C LYS A 527 30.93 -60.23 30.63
N THR A 528 30.58 -60.28 31.91
CA THR A 528 30.39 -59.16 32.82
C THR A 528 31.71 -58.42 32.98
N THR A 529 31.70 -57.10 32.94
CA THR A 529 32.66 -56.30 33.70
C THR A 529 31.98 -55.00 34.11
N ALA A 530 31.71 -54.89 35.40
CA ALA A 530 31.35 -53.65 36.06
C ALA A 530 32.61 -52.80 36.19
N THR A 531 32.49 -51.49 36.02
CA THR A 531 33.40 -50.54 36.67
C THR A 531 32.59 -49.30 37.04
N GLN A 532 32.49 -49.08 38.34
CA GLN A 532 31.98 -47.89 39.00
C GLN A 532 32.80 -46.67 38.59
N LEU A 533 32.15 -45.50 38.54
CA LEU A 533 32.79 -44.26 38.95
C LEU A 533 31.77 -43.42 39.71
N GLU A 534 32.10 -43.25 41.00
CA GLU A 534 31.37 -42.55 42.02
C GLU A 534 31.37 -41.04 41.78
N LEU A 535 30.25 -40.43 42.16
CA LEU A 535 30.14 -39.02 42.52
C LEU A 535 31.06 -38.70 43.70
N LYS A 536 31.85 -37.63 43.58
CA LYS A 536 32.17 -36.75 44.72
C LYS A 536 32.18 -35.28 44.25
N LEU A 537 31.11 -34.58 44.65
CA LEU A 537 31.24 -33.24 45.24
C LEU A 537 32.03 -33.41 46.55
N ASP A 538 32.80 -32.46 47.05
CA ASP A 538 32.35 -31.23 47.71
C ASP A 538 33.64 -30.40 48.00
N ASP A 539 33.57 -29.07 47.85
CA ASP A 539 34.61 -28.05 48.14
C ASP A 539 36.05 -28.24 47.62
#